data_AF-A0A7T5BU48-F1
#
_entry.id   AF-A0A7T5BU48-F1
#
_cell.length_a   1.000
_cell.length_b   1.000
_cell.length_c   1.000
_cell.angle_alpha   90.00
_cell.angle_beta   90.00
_cell.angle_gamma   90.00
#
_symmetry.space_group_name_H-M   'P 1'
#
loop_
_entity.id
_entity.type
_entity.pdbx_description
1 polymer ?
#
loop_
_entity_poly.entity_id
_entity_poly.type
_entity_poly.pdbx_seq_one_letter_code
_entity_poly.pdbx_strand_id
1 'polypeptide(L)'
;MSFFNLLTWKNNHMDLRYVTDELHGNIKINKLYVDGRDIDMNKVNEKYASRLMDAQRKITSYRILMLVLFTLVVFMPALLLSVIQANVLLIGCIIVYTIVAYFLVEAVNQVEINKVLYEIDNDEEIHVQH
;
A
#
# COMPACT_ATOMS: atom_id res chain seq x y z
N MET A 1 6.29 -15.55 7.01
CA MET A 1 6.44 -14.42 7.96
C MET A 1 5.07 -13.93 8.39
N SER A 2 4.94 -13.42 9.62
CA SER A 2 3.68 -12.91 10.17
C SER A 2 3.32 -11.51 9.65
N PHE A 3 2.02 -11.23 9.46
CA PHE A 3 1.47 -9.92 9.07
C PHE A 3 2.03 -8.77 9.92
N PHE A 4 2.03 -8.94 11.25
CA PHE A 4 2.52 -7.91 12.17
C PHE A 4 4.02 -7.65 12.02
N ASN A 5 4.82 -8.67 11.72
CA ASN A 5 6.26 -8.51 11.54
C ASN A 5 6.58 -7.65 10.32
N LEU A 6 5.81 -7.80 9.22
CA LEU A 6 5.94 -6.97 8.03
C LEU A 6 5.40 -5.55 8.26
N LEU A 7 4.35 -5.40 9.06
CA LEU A 7 3.79 -4.08 9.40
C LEU A 7 4.78 -3.26 10.24
N THR A 8 5.45 -3.89 11.20
CA THR A 8 6.40 -3.23 12.11
C THR A 8 7.85 -3.32 11.63
N TRP A 9 8.09 -3.80 10.41
CA TRP A 9 9.44 -3.98 9.91
C TRP A 9 10.12 -2.63 9.70
N LYS A 10 11.26 -2.44 10.36
CA LYS A 10 12.08 -1.22 10.23
C LYS A 10 12.83 -1.24 8.91
N ASN A 11 12.32 -0.50 7.95
CA ASN A 11 12.89 -0.37 6.61
C ASN A 11 13.59 0.99 6.36
N ASN A 12 14.16 1.59 7.40
CA ASN A 12 14.72 2.96 7.33
C ASN A 12 15.87 3.12 6.31
N HIS A 13 16.43 2.02 5.82
CA HIS A 13 17.53 2.01 4.86
C HIS A 13 17.05 1.86 3.40
N MET A 14 15.78 1.53 3.15
CA MET A 14 15.20 1.54 1.81
C MET A 14 14.35 2.78 1.55
N ASP A 15 14.54 3.34 0.36
CA ASP A 15 13.75 4.42 -0.21
C ASP A 15 13.38 3.99 -1.62
N LEU A 16 12.18 3.42 -1.75
CA LEU A 16 11.66 2.96 -3.03
C LEU A 16 11.21 4.17 -3.84
N ARG A 17 12.07 4.61 -4.77
CA ARG A 17 11.73 5.63 -5.77
C ARG A 17 11.62 4.99 -7.13
N TYR A 18 10.46 5.14 -7.73
CA TYR A 18 10.19 4.69 -9.08
C TYR A 18 9.61 5.83 -9.91
N VAL A 19 9.92 5.80 -11.19
CA VAL A 19 9.33 6.69 -12.20
C VAL A 19 8.47 5.83 -13.10
N THR A 20 7.22 6.24 -13.26
CA THR A 20 6.31 5.62 -14.23
C THR A 20 6.57 6.27 -15.58
N ASP A 21 6.92 5.49 -16.59
CA ASP A 21 7.04 5.98 -17.96
C ASP A 21 5.65 6.31 -18.51
N GLU A 22 5.45 7.57 -18.89
CA GLU A 22 4.16 8.11 -19.36
C GLU A 22 3.65 7.44 -20.65
N LEU A 23 4.55 6.86 -21.46
CA LEU A 23 4.17 6.25 -22.74
C LEU A 23 3.72 4.78 -22.65
N HIS A 24 4.30 4.00 -21.75
CA HIS A 24 4.06 2.55 -21.68
C HIS A 24 3.50 2.07 -20.34
N GLY A 25 3.38 2.97 -19.35
CA GLY A 25 2.94 2.61 -18.00
C GLY A 25 3.90 1.68 -17.26
N ASN A 26 5.10 1.44 -17.80
CA ASN A 26 6.12 0.62 -17.18
C ASN A 26 6.75 1.39 -16.03
N ILE A 27 6.78 0.76 -14.85
CA ILE A 27 7.45 1.31 -13.68
C ILE A 27 8.94 1.02 -13.80
N LYS A 28 9.77 2.06 -13.69
CA LYS A 28 11.22 1.92 -13.57
C LYS A 28 11.66 2.32 -12.16
N ILE A 29 12.19 1.36 -11.42
CA ILE A 29 12.78 1.55 -10.09
C ILE A 29 14.13 2.24 -10.30
N ASN A 30 14.23 3.47 -9.80
CA ASN A 30 15.42 4.32 -9.97
C ASN A 30 16.31 4.31 -8.73
N LYS A 31 15.72 4.13 -7.55
CA LYS A 31 16.43 4.05 -6.29
C LYS A 31 15.67 3.11 -5.36
N LEU A 32 16.43 2.31 -4.62
CA LEU A 32 15.89 1.33 -3.69
C LEU A 32 16.46 1.52 -2.27
N TYR A 33 17.73 1.91 -2.15
CA TYR A 33 18.38 2.14 -0.86
C TYR A 33 18.85 3.57 -0.72
N VAL A 34 18.72 4.11 0.49
CA VAL A 34 19.22 5.44 0.84
C VAL A 34 20.75 5.47 0.84
N ASP A 35 21.36 4.37 1.31
CA ASP A 35 22.79 4.24 1.60
C ASP A 35 23.67 3.91 0.38
N GLY A 36 23.09 3.83 -0.83
CA GLY A 36 23.88 3.66 -2.05
C GLY A 36 24.56 2.30 -2.21
N ARG A 37 23.99 1.22 -1.64
CA ARG A 37 24.46 -0.16 -1.88
C ARG A 37 24.53 -0.46 -3.39
N ASP A 38 25.58 -1.12 -3.84
CA ASP A 38 25.70 -1.62 -5.21
C ASP A 38 24.73 -2.77 -5.43
N ILE A 39 23.70 -2.52 -6.22
CA ILE A 39 22.63 -3.48 -6.55
C ILE A 39 22.42 -3.43 -8.05
N ASP A 40 22.21 -4.59 -8.65
CA ASP A 40 21.90 -4.66 -10.08
C ASP A 40 20.47 -4.17 -10.34
N MET A 41 20.33 -2.88 -10.61
CA MET A 41 19.04 -2.24 -10.90
C MET A 41 18.37 -2.79 -12.17
N ASN A 42 19.10 -3.41 -13.09
CA ASN A 42 18.49 -4.02 -14.28
C ASN A 42 17.73 -5.30 -13.88
N LYS A 43 18.36 -6.15 -13.06
CA LYS A 43 17.70 -7.35 -12.51
C LYS A 43 16.53 -7.02 -11.59
N VAL A 44 16.68 -5.98 -10.75
CA VAL A 44 15.59 -5.50 -9.88
C VAL A 44 14.39 -5.08 -10.72
N ASN A 45 14.62 -4.34 -11.81
CA ASN A 45 13.53 -3.91 -12.70
C ASN A 45 12.89 -5.10 -13.44
N GLU A 46 13.66 -6.05 -13.95
CA GLU A 46 13.11 -7.22 -14.66
C GLU A 46 12.23 -8.09 -13.75
N LYS A 47 12.67 -8.33 -12.51
CA LYS A 47 12.01 -9.27 -11.59
C LYS A 47 10.90 -8.64 -10.74
N TYR A 48 11.06 -7.37 -10.34
CA TYR A 48 10.20 -6.75 -9.33
C TYR A 48 9.38 -5.54 -9.83
N ALA A 49 9.70 -4.92 -10.97
CA ALA A 49 8.94 -3.76 -11.43
C ALA A 49 7.47 -4.09 -11.72
N SER A 50 7.22 -5.22 -12.39
CA SER A 50 5.85 -5.69 -12.65
C SER A 50 5.09 -6.00 -11.35
N ARG A 51 5.77 -6.61 -10.37
CA ARG A 51 5.16 -6.96 -9.07
C ARG A 51 4.84 -5.73 -8.23
N LEU A 52 5.70 -4.71 -8.24
CA LEU A 52 5.45 -3.42 -7.60
C LEU A 52 4.28 -2.69 -8.29
N MET A 53 4.21 -2.74 -9.62
CA MET A 53 3.08 -2.18 -10.37
C MET A 53 1.76 -2.87 -10.03
N ASP A 54 1.77 -4.20 -9.95
CA ASP A 54 0.59 -4.97 -9.57
C ASP A 54 0.18 -4.71 -8.12
N ALA A 55 1.13 -4.63 -7.18
CA ALA A 55 0.86 -4.28 -5.79
C ALA A 55 0.27 -2.86 -5.69
N GLN A 56 0.84 -1.88 -6.40
CA GLN A 56 0.34 -0.50 -6.41
C GLN A 56 -1.05 -0.38 -7.05
N ARG A 57 -1.31 -1.12 -8.14
CA ARG A 57 -2.63 -1.22 -8.75
C ARG A 57 -3.63 -1.82 -7.76
N LYS A 58 -3.29 -2.93 -7.09
CA LYS A 58 -4.14 -3.55 -6.06
C LYS A 58 -4.44 -2.59 -4.92
N ILE A 59 -3.44 -1.89 -4.39
CA ILE A 59 -3.61 -0.90 -3.32
C ILE A 59 -4.56 0.22 -3.76
N THR A 60 -4.36 0.73 -4.96
CA THR A 60 -5.23 1.78 -5.52
C THR A 60 -6.66 1.28 -5.70
N SER A 61 -6.83 0.09 -6.27
CA SER A 61 -8.13 -0.57 -6.42
C SER A 61 -8.79 -0.85 -5.08
N TYR A 62 -8.06 -1.31 -4.05
CA TYR A 62 -8.59 -1.56 -2.72
C TYR A 62 -9.00 -0.28 -2.00
N ARG A 63 -8.23 0.82 -2.15
CA ARG A 63 -8.64 2.13 -1.64
C ARG A 63 -9.94 2.62 -2.31
N ILE A 64 -10.06 2.50 -3.63
CA ILE A 64 -11.28 2.87 -4.36
C ILE A 64 -12.45 1.98 -3.95
N LEU A 65 -12.26 0.67 -3.92
CA LEU A 65 -13.28 -0.31 -3.55
C LEU A 65 -13.78 -0.05 -2.12
N MET A 66 -12.87 0.18 -1.17
CA MET A 66 -13.22 0.51 0.20
C MET A 66 -14.04 1.81 0.26
N LEU A 67 -13.67 2.85 -0.48
CA LEU A 67 -14.42 4.11 -0.51
C LEU A 67 -15.84 3.92 -1.07
N VAL A 68 -15.97 3.14 -2.15
CA VAL A 68 -17.28 2.81 -2.74
C VAL A 68 -18.13 1.99 -1.78
N LEU A 69 -17.59 0.91 -1.21
CA LEU A 69 -18.30 0.04 -0.27
C LEU A 69 -18.67 0.79 1.01
N PHE A 70 -17.76 1.60 1.55
CA PHE A 70 -18.02 2.46 2.70
C PHE A 70 -19.18 3.42 2.42
N THR A 71 -19.16 4.08 1.26
CA THR A 71 -20.22 5.03 0.89
C THR A 71 -21.58 4.35 0.77
N LEU A 72 -21.64 3.18 0.11
CA LEU A 72 -22.89 2.48 -0.16
C LEU A 72 -23.46 1.73 1.04
N VAL A 73 -22.61 1.07 1.83
CA VAL A 73 -23.03 0.13 2.87
C VAL A 73 -23.02 0.76 4.27
N VAL A 74 -22.17 1.77 4.50
CA VAL A 74 -22.03 2.39 5.82
C VAL A 74 -22.62 3.79 5.81
N PHE A 75 -22.12 4.68 4.94
CA PHE A 75 -22.48 6.09 4.96
C PHE A 75 -23.93 6.35 4.54
N MET A 76 -24.39 5.77 3.41
CA MET A 76 -25.77 5.96 2.93
C MET A 76 -26.83 5.46 3.92
N PRO A 77 -26.76 4.22 4.45
CA PRO A 77 -27.75 3.73 5.42
C PRO A 77 -27.74 4.53 6.72
N ALA A 78 -26.55 4.92 7.16
CA ALA A 78 -26.40 5.76 8.32
C ALA A 78 -27.04 7.14 8.17
N LEU A 79 -26.85 7.80 7.02
CA LEU A 79 -27.47 9.09 6.76
C LEU A 79 -29.00 8.97 6.82
N LEU A 80 -29.55 7.94 6.19
CA LEU A 80 -30.99 7.67 6.22
C LEU A 80 -31.49 7.46 7.67
N LEU A 81 -30.81 6.62 8.45
CA LEU A 81 -31.15 6.38 9.85
C LEU A 81 -31.01 7.63 10.72
N SER A 82 -29.97 8.43 10.50
CA SER A 82 -29.75 9.68 11.23
C SER A 82 -30.86 10.69 10.97
N VAL A 83 -31.37 10.79 9.74
CA VAL A 83 -32.49 11.67 9.39
C VAL A 83 -33.79 11.16 9.99
N ILE A 84 -34.07 9.86 9.89
CA ILE A 84 -35.29 9.24 10.45
C ILE A 84 -35.34 9.37 11.97
N GLN A 85 -34.22 9.18 12.66
CA GLN A 85 -34.15 9.19 14.12
C GLN A 85 -33.80 10.57 14.71
N ALA A 86 -33.58 11.59 13.87
CA ALA A 86 -33.07 12.92 14.26
C ALA A 86 -31.83 12.85 15.18
N ASN A 87 -31.00 11.81 15.01
CA ASN A 87 -29.94 11.46 15.95
C ASN A 87 -28.56 11.81 15.37
N VAL A 88 -28.09 13.02 15.66
CA VAL A 88 -26.81 13.56 15.18
C VAL A 88 -25.60 12.81 15.76
N LEU A 89 -25.73 12.15 16.93
CA LEU A 89 -24.64 11.34 17.50
C LEU A 89 -24.26 10.16 16.60
N LEU A 90 -25.21 9.65 15.81
CA LEU A 90 -24.99 8.55 14.89
C LEU A 90 -23.94 8.93 13.84
N ILE A 91 -24.01 10.15 13.30
CA ILE A 91 -23.04 10.73 12.35
C ILE A 91 -21.64 10.76 12.97
N GLY A 92 -21.51 11.19 14.22
CA GLY A 92 -20.22 11.23 14.94
C GLY A 92 -19.57 9.85 15.05
N CYS A 93 -20.34 8.82 15.44
CA CYS A 93 -19.84 7.45 15.54
C CYS A 93 -19.34 6.90 14.19
N ILE A 94 -20.02 7.25 13.09
CA ILE A 94 -19.61 6.79 11.76
C ILE A 94 -18.30 7.42 11.34
N ILE A 95 -18.11 8.72 11.60
CA ILE A 95 -16.85 9.41 11.28
C ILE A 95 -15.69 8.70 11.98
N VAL A 96 -15.83 8.39 13.28
CA VAL A 96 -14.80 7.66 14.03
C VAL A 96 -14.57 6.27 13.44
N TYR A 97 -15.63 5.54 13.11
CA TYR A 97 -15.54 4.24 12.46
C TYR A 97 -14.80 4.31 11.10
N THR A 98 -15.08 5.32 10.27
CA THR A 98 -14.41 5.53 8.98
C THR A 98 -12.91 5.68 9.15
N ILE A 99 -12.50 6.47 10.15
CA ILE A 99 -11.08 6.68 10.44
C ILE A 99 -10.41 5.35 10.78
N VAL A 100 -11.01 4.56 11.68
CA VAL A 100 -10.48 3.24 12.07
C VAL A 100 -10.43 2.28 10.88
N ALA A 101 -11.50 2.19 10.09
CA ALA A 101 -11.56 1.32 8.92
C ALA A 101 -10.52 1.70 7.86
N TYR A 102 -10.32 3.01 7.63
CA TYR A 102 -9.28 3.51 6.76
C TYR A 102 -7.89 3.09 7.24
N PHE A 103 -7.59 3.27 8.53
CA PHE A 103 -6.32 2.84 9.12
C PHE A 103 -6.06 1.34 8.95
N LEU A 104 -7.09 0.50 9.11
CA LEU A 104 -6.95 -0.95 8.93
C LEU A 104 -6.62 -1.32 7.48
N VAL A 105 -7.29 -0.72 6.50
CA VAL A 105 -6.99 -0.96 5.08
C VAL A 105 -5.60 -0.46 4.72
N GLU A 106 -5.21 0.70 5.25
CA GLU A 106 -3.88 1.25 5.00
C GLU A 106 -2.78 0.39 5.63
N ALA A 107 -3.02 -0.21 6.81
CA ALA A 107 -2.10 -1.18 7.41
C ALA A 107 -1.93 -2.42 6.51
N VAL A 108 -3.01 -2.94 5.92
CA VAL A 108 -2.93 -4.07 4.97
C VAL A 108 -2.14 -3.67 3.71
N ASN A 109 -2.41 -2.49 3.16
CA ASN A 109 -1.69 -1.97 2.00
C ASN A 109 -0.18 -1.81 2.28
N GLN A 110 0.18 -1.31 3.47
CA GLN A 110 1.57 -1.18 3.89
C GLN A 110 2.26 -2.55 4.01
N VAL A 111 1.56 -3.56 4.51
CA VAL A 111 2.11 -4.93 4.57
C VAL A 111 2.39 -5.49 3.18
N GLU A 112 1.53 -5.22 2.19
CA GLU A 112 1.75 -5.70 0.82
C GLU A 112 2.99 -5.06 0.19
N ILE A 113 3.22 -3.77 0.39
CA ILE A 113 4.44 -3.08 -0.05
C ILE A 113 5.67 -3.59 0.71
N ASN A 114 5.57 -3.69 2.04
CA ASN A 114 6.68 -4.15 2.88
C ASN A 114 7.06 -5.60 2.57
N LYS A 115 6.11 -6.44 2.17
CA LYS A 115 6.41 -7.80 1.71
C LYS A 115 7.27 -7.79 0.45
N VAL A 116 6.91 -6.97 -0.54
CA VAL A 116 7.68 -6.86 -1.79
C VAL A 116 9.07 -6.31 -1.50
N LEU A 117 9.17 -5.29 -0.66
CA LEU A 117 10.45 -4.73 -0.23
C LEU A 117 11.30 -5.75 0.55
N TYR A 118 10.71 -6.50 1.47
CA TYR A 118 11.40 -7.56 2.21
C TYR A 118 11.93 -8.64 1.27
N GLU A 119 11.15 -9.05 0.26
CA GLU A 119 11.60 -10.01 -0.73
C GLU A 119 12.79 -9.48 -1.54
N ILE A 120 12.81 -8.18 -1.87
CA ILE A 120 13.93 -7.54 -2.55
C ILE A 120 15.19 -7.51 -1.67
N ASP A 121 15.07 -7.15 -0.39
CA ASP A 121 16.22 -7.04 0.53
C ASP A 121 16.82 -8.39 0.95
N ASN A 122 16.11 -9.50 0.71
CA ASN A 122 16.61 -10.86 0.97
C ASN A 122 16.95 -11.63 -0.31
N ASP A 123 16.92 -11.00 -1.47
CA ASP A 123 17.19 -11.67 -2.74
C ASP A 123 18.68 -11.56 -3.09
N GLU A 124 19.40 -12.66 -2.86
CA GLU A 124 20.83 -12.77 -3.10
C GLU A 124 21.22 -12.60 -4.58
N GLU A 125 20.28 -12.73 -5.53
CA GLU A 125 20.58 -12.57 -6.97
C GLU A 125 20.74 -11.10 -7.40
N ILE A 126 20.15 -10.18 -6.63
CA ILE A 126 20.21 -8.72 -6.85
C ILE A 126 21.24 -8.03 -5.97
N HIS A 127 21.54 -8.60 -4.80
CA HIS A 127 22.70 -8.22 -4.00
C HIS A 127 23.95 -8.85 -4.61
N VAL A 128 24.70 -8.06 -5.39
CA VAL A 128 25.93 -8.52 -6.03
C VAL A 128 26.85 -9.11 -4.94
N GLN A 129 26.96 -10.44 -4.91
CA GLN A 129 27.95 -11.14 -4.08
C GLN A 129 29.32 -10.72 -4.60
N HIS A 130 30.07 -10.01 -3.74
CA HIS A 130 31.47 -9.73 -3.96
C HIS A 130 32.33 -10.91 -3.52
#